data_AF-A0A844IQS3-F1
#
_entry.id   AF-A0A844IQS3-F1
#
_cell.length_a   1.000
_cell.length_b   1.000
_cell.length_c   1.000
_cell.angle_alpha   90.00
_cell.angle_beta   90.00
_cell.angle_gamma   90.00
#
_symmetry.space_group_name_H-M   'P 1'
#
loop_
_entity.id
_entity.type
_entity.pdbx_description
1 polymer ?
#
loop_
_entity_poly.entity_id
_entity_poly.type
_entity_poly.pdbx_seq_one_letter_code
_entity_poly.pdbx_strand_id
1 'polypeptide(L)'
;MSDRLVQFLLIDPDPIFRLGLKVTLEAIPNLQVVADVATDTAALQVLAEILTGNSRQIKLIILELDNEQIGLKFCKQLKALYPHIPILLLSSKSQPEMLIAAKEIGINGYCPKGISISQLVPIIQELANGGDYWFADSVIVNSPFPFAKLRNNLQNSGINNIDQALDKVTEQLKLPGITLLNKAILAGQRRELLAARWVVNHLLTAEKERQRLSQENQLPSLDIFPNQTIIKSDPRPFINVPPIVSSQQLQSELLTLGLNKLKFSLDNLTNTPLEIDILRENKKRELLYIILQQFFKQLEEVRAFNFDKNQLFNLQSQILLDLWQFTITEFFGNYSRIILDKQEISLVKFLLDKTTDSQTEIINKVPFLFELLTYLLLLTDLCIDNVSYPAGTQESQSQALSILENLLIHIANAVIQPLLNNLADEESIKQNFYHWHMISTREIEKFRNNLSWKYQLHQYITEAQTIFESRYELFIFAPRGISKISIYAPRNQELAQLSGIPLGVTLILEFRDAISPRIQSLVGFLGTGIVFVLTQVIGRGLGLVGRGILQGIGSVSLTEKGQRKNK
;
A
#
# COMPACT_ATOMS: atom_id res chain seq x y z
N MET A 1 -18.81 30.71 28.52
CA MET A 1 -17.37 30.50 28.74
C MET A 1 -16.80 29.94 27.44
N SER A 2 -16.20 30.63 26.48
CA SER A 2 -15.86 32.04 26.26
C SER A 2 -15.93 32.26 24.73
N ASP A 3 -16.78 33.16 24.23
CA ASP A 3 -16.85 33.56 22.80
C ASP A 3 -15.61 34.39 22.43
N ARG A 4 -14.43 33.75 22.46
CA ARG A 4 -13.18 34.36 22.07
C ARG A 4 -12.76 33.79 20.74
N LEU A 5 -12.89 34.61 19.71
CA LEU A 5 -12.41 34.37 18.36
C LEU A 5 -10.99 33.76 18.38
N VAL A 6 -10.85 32.61 17.73
CA VAL A 6 -9.60 31.86 17.58
C VAL A 6 -8.95 32.28 16.26
N GLN A 7 -7.87 33.02 16.40
CA GLN A 7 -7.06 33.51 15.29
C GLN A 7 -5.92 32.54 15.03
N PHE A 8 -5.78 32.06 13.80
CA PHE A 8 -4.72 31.11 13.45
C PHE A 8 -4.02 31.47 12.13
N LEU A 9 -2.79 30.98 12.02
CA LEU A 9 -1.94 31.10 10.84
C LEU A 9 -1.95 29.75 10.11
N LEU A 10 -2.21 29.77 8.81
CA LEU A 10 -2.16 28.57 7.96
C LEU A 10 -0.87 28.55 7.14
N ILE A 11 -0.10 27.48 7.27
CA ILE A 11 1.16 27.28 6.54
C ILE A 11 1.05 25.98 5.76
N ASP A 12 0.95 26.07 4.44
CA ASP A 12 0.82 24.92 3.57
C ASP A 12 1.34 25.27 2.18
N PRO A 13 2.20 24.48 1.52
CA PRO A 13 2.66 24.79 0.17
C PRO A 13 1.55 24.78 -0.88
N ASP A 14 0.47 24.01 -0.69
CA ASP A 14 -0.60 23.83 -1.67
C ASP A 14 -1.62 25.00 -1.64
N PRO A 15 -1.68 25.84 -2.70
CA PRO A 15 -2.59 26.98 -2.74
C PRO A 15 -4.07 26.60 -2.77
N ILE A 16 -4.42 25.45 -3.35
CA ILE A 16 -5.80 24.97 -3.44
C ILE A 16 -6.25 24.53 -2.04
N PHE A 17 -5.41 23.78 -1.34
CA PHE A 17 -5.68 23.34 0.03
C PHE A 17 -5.82 24.53 0.99
N ARG A 18 -4.93 25.53 0.89
CA ARG A 18 -5.04 26.76 1.70
C ARG A 18 -6.36 27.49 1.47
N LEU A 19 -6.73 27.69 0.21
CA LEU A 19 -7.97 28.38 -0.14
C LEU A 19 -9.20 27.61 0.36
N GLY A 20 -9.23 26.29 0.15
CA GLY A 20 -10.33 25.43 0.60
C GLY A 20 -10.48 25.41 2.12
N LEU A 21 -9.38 25.25 2.85
CA LEU A 21 -9.38 25.23 4.31
C LEU A 21 -9.73 26.60 4.90
N LYS A 22 -9.27 27.69 4.29
CA LYS A 22 -9.61 29.06 4.69
C LYS A 22 -11.10 29.34 4.53
N VAL A 23 -11.67 29.10 3.34
CA VAL A 23 -13.09 29.35 3.07
C VAL A 23 -13.99 28.53 3.99
N THR A 24 -13.63 27.26 4.24
CA THR A 24 -14.43 26.37 5.09
C THR A 24 -14.34 26.74 6.58
N LEU A 25 -13.17 27.11 7.09
CA LEU A 25 -13.03 27.50 8.50
C LEU A 25 -13.54 28.91 8.79
N GLU A 26 -13.42 29.87 7.84
CA GLU A 26 -13.98 31.23 7.98
C GLU A 26 -15.51 31.27 7.93
N ALA A 27 -16.15 30.23 7.37
CA ALA A 27 -17.61 30.08 7.41
C ALA A 27 -18.14 29.74 8.82
N ILE A 28 -17.27 29.38 9.77
CA ILE A 28 -17.63 28.97 11.13
C ILE A 28 -17.51 30.17 12.08
N PRO A 29 -18.54 30.50 12.86
CA PRO A 29 -18.45 31.57 13.85
C PRO A 29 -17.36 31.25 14.87
N ASN A 30 -16.59 32.27 15.26
CA ASN A 30 -15.47 32.20 16.22
C ASN A 30 -14.12 31.65 15.69
N LEU A 31 -13.99 31.36 14.39
CA LEU A 31 -12.70 31.02 13.74
C LEU A 31 -12.30 32.11 12.75
N GLN A 32 -11.01 32.46 12.70
CA GLN A 32 -10.49 33.42 11.72
C GLN A 32 -9.07 33.07 11.28
N VAL A 33 -8.84 33.01 9.97
CA VAL A 33 -7.50 32.92 9.39
C VAL A 33 -6.91 34.32 9.33
N VAL A 34 -5.84 34.57 10.08
CA VAL A 34 -5.19 35.89 10.10
C VAL A 34 -4.29 36.09 8.88
N ALA A 35 -3.65 35.01 8.46
CA ALA A 35 -2.84 34.94 7.25
C ALA A 35 -2.70 33.48 6.81
N ASP A 36 -2.44 33.29 5.53
CA ASP A 36 -2.11 32.01 4.93
C ASP A 36 -0.86 32.16 4.05
N VAL A 37 0.10 31.25 4.18
CA VAL A 37 1.43 31.36 3.55
C VAL A 37 1.89 30.02 3.01
N ALA A 38 2.69 30.05 1.95
CA ALA A 38 3.18 28.86 1.26
C ALA A 38 4.55 28.36 1.75
N THR A 39 5.33 29.20 2.44
CA THR A 39 6.74 28.91 2.76
C THR A 39 7.09 29.26 4.21
N ASP A 40 8.05 28.51 4.76
CA ASP A 40 8.62 28.71 6.10
C ASP A 40 9.13 30.14 6.34
N THR A 41 9.75 30.74 5.31
CA THR A 41 10.29 32.11 5.39
C THR A 41 9.19 33.16 5.46
N ALA A 42 8.15 33.02 4.62
CA ALA A 42 6.99 33.90 4.65
C ALA A 42 6.23 33.77 5.98
N ALA A 43 6.14 32.57 6.54
CA ALA A 43 5.53 32.34 7.85
C ALA A 43 6.22 33.10 8.98
N LEU A 44 7.56 33.06 9.04
CA LEU A 44 8.31 33.80 10.06
C LEU A 44 8.18 35.32 9.90
N GLN A 45 8.16 35.82 8.67
CA GLN A 45 7.97 37.25 8.41
C GLN A 45 6.59 37.72 8.89
N VAL A 46 5.54 36.99 8.51
CA VAL A 46 4.16 37.30 8.92
C VAL A 46 3.98 37.18 10.43
N LEU A 47 4.59 36.19 11.09
CA LEU A 47 4.58 36.07 12.55
C LEU A 47 5.25 37.27 13.24
N ALA A 48 6.39 37.74 12.72
CA ALA A 48 7.08 38.92 13.24
C ALA A 48 6.24 40.20 13.06
N GLU A 49 5.62 40.40 11.90
CA GLU A 49 4.76 41.55 11.62
C GLU A 49 3.50 41.56 12.49
N ILE A 50 2.85 40.41 12.68
CA ILE A 50 1.62 40.32 13.47
C ILE A 50 1.89 40.53 14.97
N LEU A 51 2.99 40.02 15.50
CA LEU A 51 3.31 40.12 16.92
C LEU A 51 3.86 41.50 17.33
N THR A 52 4.33 42.30 16.38
CA THR A 52 4.72 43.70 16.62
C THR A 52 3.52 44.67 16.59
N GLY A 53 2.40 44.27 15.98
CA GLY A 53 1.14 45.01 15.98
C GLY A 53 0.27 44.70 17.19
N ASN A 54 -0.03 45.71 18.02
CA ASN A 54 -0.75 45.58 19.32
C ASN A 54 -2.20 45.04 19.28
N SER A 55 -2.71 44.51 18.15
CA SER A 55 -4.15 44.20 17.98
C SER A 55 -4.50 42.78 17.51
N ARG A 56 -3.54 41.90 17.18
CA ARG A 56 -3.85 40.53 16.71
C ARG A 56 -3.01 39.49 17.43
N GLN A 57 -3.66 38.54 18.11
CA GLN A 57 -2.98 37.47 18.85
C GLN A 57 -3.24 36.14 18.15
N ILE A 58 -2.23 35.59 17.48
CA ILE A 58 -2.28 34.23 16.92
C ILE A 58 -2.33 33.25 18.09
N LYS A 59 -3.37 32.42 18.10
CA LYS A 59 -3.60 31.39 19.13
C LYS A 59 -3.28 29.98 18.67
N LEU A 60 -3.08 29.76 17.36
CA LEU A 60 -2.75 28.45 16.81
C LEU A 60 -2.02 28.62 15.47
N ILE A 61 -1.05 27.74 15.20
CA ILE A 61 -0.44 27.58 13.88
C ILE A 61 -0.88 26.22 13.32
N ILE A 62 -1.44 26.20 12.12
CA ILE A 62 -1.74 24.97 11.37
C ILE A 62 -0.68 24.84 10.29
N LEU A 63 0.06 23.73 10.31
CA LEU A 63 1.26 23.53 9.48
C LEU A 63 1.21 22.17 8.76
N GLU A 64 1.45 22.18 7.46
CA GLU A 64 1.80 20.96 6.69
C GLU A 64 3.31 20.73 6.71
N LEU A 65 3.71 19.46 6.83
CA LEU A 65 5.10 19.01 6.73
C LEU A 65 5.35 18.42 5.34
N ASP A 66 5.75 19.27 4.40
CA ASP A 66 6.05 18.85 3.02
C ASP A 66 7.27 17.90 2.94
N ASN A 67 8.30 18.15 3.77
CA ASN A 67 9.56 17.43 3.72
C ASN A 67 10.07 17.06 5.14
N GLU A 68 10.28 15.77 5.40
CA GLU A 68 10.47 15.21 6.76
C GLU A 68 11.60 15.86 7.56
N GLN A 69 12.75 16.12 6.92
CA GLN A 69 13.91 16.69 7.63
C GLN A 69 13.90 18.22 7.73
N ILE A 70 13.26 18.90 6.77
CA ILE A 70 13.22 20.37 6.71
C ILE A 70 12.08 20.88 7.59
N GLY A 71 10.90 20.25 7.50
CA GLY A 71 9.72 20.61 8.29
C GLY A 71 9.92 20.41 9.79
N LEU A 72 10.58 19.33 10.24
CA LEU A 72 10.87 19.15 11.68
C LEU A 72 11.87 20.18 12.21
N LYS A 73 12.84 20.62 11.39
CA LYS A 73 13.75 21.72 11.76
C LYS A 73 12.99 23.03 11.88
N PHE A 74 12.05 23.28 10.98
CA PHE A 74 11.18 24.45 11.04
C PHE A 74 10.27 24.43 12.27
N CYS A 75 9.67 23.28 12.62
CA CYS A 75 8.91 23.12 13.86
C CYS A 75 9.75 23.42 15.11
N LYS A 76 11.01 22.93 15.16
CA LYS A 76 11.94 23.27 16.25
C LYS A 76 12.20 24.77 16.33
N GLN A 77 12.39 25.42 15.18
CA GLN A 77 12.61 26.86 15.12
C GLN A 77 11.38 27.65 15.59
N LEU A 78 10.17 27.27 15.15
CA LEU A 78 8.92 27.89 15.60
C LEU A 78 8.71 27.73 17.10
N LYS A 79 8.96 26.54 17.66
CA LYS A 79 8.84 26.31 19.11
C LYS A 79 9.90 27.02 19.93
N ALA A 80 11.11 27.21 19.39
CA ALA A 80 12.15 28.01 20.04
C ALA A 80 11.80 29.51 20.08
N LEU A 81 11.24 30.05 18.99
CA LEU A 81 10.90 31.47 18.87
C LEU A 81 9.56 31.83 19.51
N TYR A 82 8.58 30.94 19.43
CA TYR A 82 7.20 31.15 19.87
C TYR A 82 6.70 29.98 20.74
N PRO A 83 7.29 29.76 21.93
CA PRO A 83 7.01 28.59 22.76
C PRO A 83 5.54 28.51 23.24
N HIS A 84 4.86 29.66 23.33
CA HIS A 84 3.50 29.78 23.85
C HIS A 84 2.41 29.54 22.80
N ILE A 85 2.75 29.46 21.51
CA ILE A 85 1.76 29.25 20.45
C ILE A 85 1.65 27.74 20.18
N PRO A 86 0.46 27.13 20.27
CA PRO A 86 0.26 25.74 19.93
C PRO A 86 0.40 25.52 18.42
N ILE A 87 0.92 24.36 18.04
CA ILE A 87 1.11 23.97 16.64
C ILE A 87 0.31 22.69 16.37
N LEU A 88 -0.57 22.74 15.38
CA LEU A 88 -1.29 21.61 14.81
C LEU A 88 -0.63 21.21 13.50
N LEU A 89 -0.16 19.98 13.41
CA LEU A 89 0.29 19.40 12.16
C LEU A 89 -0.91 18.85 11.38
N LEU A 90 -1.03 19.24 10.12
CA LEU A 90 -2.03 18.72 9.21
C LEU A 90 -1.32 18.15 7.99
N SER A 91 -1.08 16.83 7.99
CA SER A 91 -0.25 16.19 6.97
C SER A 91 -0.93 15.06 6.21
N SER A 92 -0.70 15.01 4.90
CA SER A 92 -1.11 13.90 4.03
C SER A 92 -0.30 12.62 4.22
N LYS A 93 0.86 12.68 4.89
CA LYS A 93 1.75 11.54 5.14
C LYS A 93 1.99 11.38 6.65
N SER A 94 1.54 10.26 7.22
CA SER A 94 1.86 9.87 8.60
C SER A 94 2.94 8.80 8.62
N GLN A 95 4.18 9.19 8.90
CA GLN A 95 5.18 8.24 9.37
C GLN A 95 5.22 8.28 10.91
N PRO A 96 5.06 7.14 11.60
CA PRO A 96 5.09 7.10 13.06
C PRO A 96 6.35 7.74 13.66
N GLU A 97 7.50 7.57 13.01
CA GLU A 97 8.78 8.14 13.45
C GLU A 97 8.78 9.68 13.43
N MET A 98 8.16 10.28 12.41
CA MET A 98 8.03 11.73 12.27
C MET A 98 7.04 12.31 13.29
N LEU A 99 5.94 11.62 13.57
CA LEU A 99 4.97 12.02 14.61
C LEU A 99 5.58 11.93 16.02
N ILE A 100 6.39 10.91 16.29
CA ILE A 100 7.14 10.80 17.56
C ILE A 100 8.14 11.95 17.69
N ALA A 101 8.92 12.23 16.64
CA ALA A 101 9.88 13.33 16.65
C ALA A 101 9.18 14.71 16.80
N ALA A 102 8.05 14.91 16.12
CA ALA A 102 7.19 16.07 16.27
C ALA A 102 6.70 16.25 17.72
N LYS A 103 6.27 15.16 18.36
CA LYS A 103 5.84 15.16 19.76
C LYS A 103 6.99 15.50 20.72
N GLU A 104 8.19 14.96 20.49
CA GLU A 104 9.39 15.29 21.26
C GLU A 104 9.82 16.77 21.14
N ILE A 105 9.52 17.41 20.00
CA ILE A 105 9.76 18.86 19.77
C ILE A 105 8.77 19.73 20.56
N GLY A 106 7.69 19.14 21.09
CA GLY A 106 6.65 19.85 21.84
C GLY A 106 5.50 20.37 20.96
N ILE A 107 5.30 19.76 19.79
CA ILE A 107 4.11 20.03 18.95
C ILE A 107 2.86 19.55 19.67
N ASN A 108 1.78 20.33 19.58
CA ASN A 108 0.59 20.14 20.40
C ASN A 108 -0.40 19.17 19.77
N GLY A 109 -0.42 19.04 18.44
CA GLY A 109 -1.29 18.05 17.83
C GLY A 109 -0.97 17.66 16.41
N TYR A 110 -1.65 16.61 15.97
CA TYR A 110 -1.56 16.04 14.63
C TYR A 110 -2.93 15.57 14.14
N CYS A 111 -3.24 15.91 12.89
CA CYS A 111 -4.36 15.39 12.12
C CYS A 111 -3.90 14.99 10.71
N PRO A 112 -4.50 13.94 10.11
CA PRO A 112 -4.31 13.66 8.69
C PRO A 112 -5.01 14.71 7.83
N LYS A 113 -4.39 15.09 6.70
CA LYS A 113 -5.12 15.82 5.65
C LYS A 113 -6.24 14.92 5.13
N GLY A 114 -7.45 15.48 5.08
CA GLY A 114 -8.68 14.73 4.75
C GLY A 114 -9.57 14.42 5.95
N ILE A 115 -9.15 14.77 7.18
CA ILE A 115 -10.05 14.79 8.34
C ILE A 115 -11.28 15.67 8.05
N SER A 116 -12.47 15.23 8.49
CA SER A 116 -13.69 16.00 8.25
C SER A 116 -13.64 17.32 9.02
N ILE A 117 -14.20 18.39 8.43
CA ILE A 117 -14.27 19.71 9.08
C ILE A 117 -15.01 19.64 10.42
N SER A 118 -16.04 18.80 10.52
CA SER A 118 -16.79 18.54 11.77
C SER A 118 -15.93 17.98 12.91
N GLN A 119 -14.87 17.25 12.59
CA GLN A 119 -13.89 16.75 13.57
C GLN A 119 -12.73 17.72 13.79
N LEU A 120 -12.29 18.44 12.75
CA LEU A 120 -11.17 19.38 12.84
C LEU A 120 -11.46 20.60 13.73
N VAL A 121 -12.70 21.11 13.71
CA VAL A 121 -13.12 22.29 14.47
C VAL A 121 -12.98 22.13 15.99
N PRO A 122 -13.50 21.06 16.63
CA PRO A 122 -13.30 20.87 18.07
C PRO A 122 -11.82 20.71 18.44
N ILE A 123 -11.01 20.09 17.57
CA ILE A 123 -9.56 19.93 17.76
C ILE A 123 -8.86 21.29 17.77
N ILE A 124 -9.18 22.16 16.80
CA ILE A 124 -8.65 23.54 16.74
C ILE A 124 -8.99 24.31 18.02
N GLN A 125 -10.21 24.16 18.53
CA GLN A 125 -10.66 24.83 19.74
C GLN A 125 -9.96 24.30 21.01
N GLU A 126 -9.77 22.98 21.11
CA GLU A 126 -9.06 22.34 22.21
C GLU A 126 -7.59 22.80 22.28
N LEU A 127 -6.90 22.80 21.13
CA LEU A 127 -5.52 23.26 21.02
C LEU A 127 -5.39 24.76 21.35
N ALA A 128 -6.32 25.59 20.87
CA ALA A 128 -6.33 27.02 21.17
C ALA A 128 -6.55 27.35 22.66
N ASN A 129 -7.11 26.41 23.43
CA ASN A 129 -7.28 26.51 24.88
C ASN A 129 -6.10 25.91 25.66
N GLY A 130 -5.04 25.47 24.98
CA GLY A 130 -3.83 24.92 25.59
C GLY A 130 -3.83 23.40 25.77
N GLY A 131 -4.79 22.68 25.18
CA GLY A 131 -4.81 21.22 25.14
C GLY A 131 -3.84 20.63 24.11
N ASP A 132 -3.84 19.31 23.99
CA ASP A 132 -3.11 18.53 22.99
C ASP A 132 -4.03 17.49 22.33
N TYR A 133 -3.86 17.25 21.03
CA TYR A 133 -4.69 16.30 20.30
C TYR A 133 -3.91 15.56 19.22
N TRP A 134 -3.91 14.23 19.27
CA TRP A 134 -3.21 13.40 18.30
C TRP A 134 -4.19 12.40 17.69
N PHE A 135 -4.46 12.55 16.40
CA PHE A 135 -5.33 11.63 15.66
C PHE A 135 -4.70 10.23 15.62
N ALA A 136 -5.41 9.23 16.13
CA ALA A 136 -4.97 7.84 16.19
C ALA A 136 -5.97 6.95 15.44
N ASP A 137 -5.60 6.50 14.23
CA ASP A 137 -6.12 5.24 13.73
C ASP A 137 -5.55 4.12 14.61
N SER A 138 -6.38 3.14 14.91
CA SER A 138 -6.15 2.03 15.82
C SER A 138 -4.88 1.20 15.55
N VAL A 139 -3.70 1.67 15.98
CA VAL A 139 -2.62 0.92 16.65
C VAL A 139 -1.74 1.92 17.41
N ILE A 140 -2.21 2.43 18.54
CA ILE A 140 -1.32 2.77 19.65
C ILE A 140 -1.58 1.72 20.72
N VAL A 141 -1.03 0.53 20.49
CA VAL A 141 -0.68 -0.33 21.62
C VAL A 141 0.40 0.44 22.37
N ASN A 142 0.00 1.09 23.46
CA ASN A 142 0.90 1.48 24.52
C ASN A 142 1.62 0.19 24.97
N SER A 143 2.81 -0.02 24.45
CA SER A 143 3.81 -0.89 25.05
C SER A 143 5.14 -0.12 25.00
N PRO A 144 5.77 0.16 26.15
CA PRO A 144 7.05 0.84 26.21
C PRO A 144 8.13 -0.16 25.78
N PHE A 145 8.50 -0.19 24.49
CA PHE A 145 9.59 -1.02 24.01
C PHE A 145 10.90 -0.22 23.82
N PRO A 146 11.95 -0.48 24.60
CA PRO A 146 13.27 0.18 24.52
C PRO A 146 14.11 -0.20 23.28
N PHE A 147 13.53 -0.79 22.24
CA PHE A 147 14.27 -1.40 21.12
C PHE A 147 14.51 -0.49 19.90
N ALA A 148 13.84 0.67 19.78
CA ALA A 148 14.10 1.61 18.66
C ALA A 148 15.51 2.25 18.74
N LYS A 149 15.98 2.58 19.95
CA LYS A 149 17.37 3.01 20.18
C LYS A 149 18.37 1.86 20.01
N LEU A 150 17.97 0.62 20.31
CA LEU A 150 18.82 -0.55 20.11
C LEU A 150 18.98 -0.89 18.62
N ARG A 151 17.92 -0.74 17.80
CA ARG A 151 17.94 -0.99 16.35
C ARG A 151 18.87 -0.04 15.60
N ASN A 152 18.84 1.26 15.88
CA ASN A 152 19.71 2.24 15.21
C ASN A 152 21.18 2.10 15.65
N ASN A 153 21.43 1.71 16.91
CA ASN A 153 22.79 1.40 17.38
C ASN A 153 23.32 0.06 16.83
N LEU A 154 22.45 -0.95 16.66
CA LEU A 154 22.80 -2.23 16.03
C LEU A 154 23.00 -2.08 14.51
N GLN A 155 22.29 -1.18 13.83
CA GLN A 155 22.46 -0.89 12.40
C GLN A 155 23.84 -0.29 12.10
N ASN A 156 24.22 0.76 12.84
CA ASN A 156 25.51 1.42 12.66
C ASN A 156 26.67 0.55 13.14
N SER A 157 26.49 -0.23 14.21
CA SER A 157 27.52 -1.17 14.69
C SER A 157 27.67 -2.39 13.77
N GLY A 158 26.57 -2.96 13.29
CA GLY A 158 26.55 -4.16 12.44
C GLY A 158 27.14 -3.93 11.05
N ILE A 159 26.78 -2.83 10.38
CA ILE A 159 27.35 -2.50 9.06
C ILE A 159 28.84 -2.15 9.19
N ASN A 160 29.22 -1.37 10.21
CA ASN A 160 30.64 -1.06 10.43
C ASN A 160 31.47 -2.31 10.74
N ASN A 161 30.92 -3.29 11.48
CA ASN A 161 31.60 -4.57 11.73
C ASN A 161 31.73 -5.41 10.46
N ILE A 162 30.71 -5.43 9.59
CA ILE A 162 30.75 -6.12 8.30
C ILE A 162 31.78 -5.45 7.37
N ASP A 163 31.81 -4.12 7.33
CA ASP A 163 32.78 -3.36 6.52
C ASP A 163 34.21 -3.57 7.02
N GLN A 164 34.46 -3.55 8.34
CA GLN A 164 35.77 -3.88 8.90
C GLN A 164 36.21 -5.32 8.62
N ALA A 165 35.28 -6.28 8.62
CA ALA A 165 35.58 -7.67 8.27
C ALA A 165 35.88 -7.82 6.76
N LEU A 166 35.14 -7.11 5.91
CA LEU A 166 35.38 -7.06 4.46
C LEU A 166 36.76 -6.48 4.13
N ASP A 167 37.16 -5.41 4.81
CA ASP A 167 38.46 -4.78 4.62
C ASP A 167 39.60 -5.74 5.00
N LYS A 168 39.49 -6.41 6.16
CA LYS A 168 40.48 -7.41 6.61
C LYS A 168 40.61 -8.59 5.64
N VAL A 169 39.50 -9.17 5.20
CA VAL A 169 39.50 -10.31 4.24
C VAL A 169 40.05 -9.85 2.88
N THR A 170 39.77 -8.62 2.47
CA THR A 170 40.25 -8.05 1.21
C THR A 170 41.76 -7.75 1.26
N GLU A 171 42.30 -7.30 2.39
CA GLU A 171 43.74 -7.15 2.58
C GLU A 171 44.48 -8.49 2.59
N GLN A 172 43.92 -9.52 3.25
CA GLN A 172 44.49 -10.86 3.25
C GLN A 172 44.55 -11.50 1.85
N LEU A 173 43.57 -11.19 0.99
CA LEU A 173 43.56 -11.61 -0.41
C LEU A 173 44.62 -10.91 -1.29
N LYS A 174 45.17 -9.77 -0.84
CA LYS A 174 46.20 -9.00 -1.56
C LYS A 174 47.64 -9.45 -1.22
N LEU A 175 47.84 -10.25 -0.17
CA LEU A 175 49.17 -10.75 0.20
C LEU A 175 49.70 -11.76 -0.84
N PRO A 176 50.90 -11.54 -1.41
CA PRO A 176 51.51 -12.50 -2.32
C PRO A 176 51.96 -13.76 -1.56
N GLY A 177 51.63 -14.95 -2.09
CA GLY A 177 52.06 -16.25 -1.53
C GLY A 177 50.98 -17.10 -0.85
N ILE A 178 49.70 -16.69 -0.87
CA ILE A 178 48.59 -17.49 -0.33
C ILE A 178 48.30 -18.74 -1.18
N THR A 179 48.11 -19.90 -0.52
CA THR A 179 47.77 -21.17 -1.18
C THR A 179 46.42 -21.07 -1.91
N LEU A 180 46.27 -21.80 -3.02
CA LEU A 180 45.05 -21.76 -3.86
C LEU A 180 43.76 -22.06 -3.07
N LEU A 181 43.84 -22.99 -2.11
CA LEU A 181 42.71 -23.34 -1.25
C LEU A 181 42.34 -22.20 -0.30
N ASN A 182 43.33 -21.58 0.37
CA ASN A 182 43.07 -20.46 1.26
C ASN A 182 42.57 -19.23 0.50
N LYS A 183 43.06 -19.01 -0.73
CA LYS A 183 42.54 -17.97 -1.62
C LYS A 183 41.07 -18.21 -1.99
N ALA A 184 40.68 -19.47 -2.25
CA ALA A 184 39.30 -19.83 -2.53
C ALA A 184 38.37 -19.66 -1.31
N ILE A 185 38.85 -20.05 -0.11
CA ILE A 185 38.10 -19.88 1.14
C ILE A 185 37.88 -18.40 1.46
N LEU A 186 38.94 -17.58 1.40
CA LEU A 186 38.85 -16.13 1.62
C LEU A 186 37.96 -15.44 0.57
N ALA A 187 38.01 -15.89 -0.69
CA ALA A 187 37.10 -15.41 -1.73
C ALA A 187 35.64 -15.84 -1.50
N GLY A 188 35.41 -16.97 -0.84
CA GLY A 188 34.09 -17.42 -0.37
C GLY A 188 33.56 -16.54 0.76
N GLN A 189 34.36 -16.36 1.82
CA GLN A 189 34.02 -15.50 2.96
C GLN A 189 33.74 -14.05 2.55
N ARG A 190 34.51 -13.52 1.58
CA ARG A 190 34.25 -12.19 1.02
C ARG A 190 32.89 -12.11 0.34
N ARG A 191 32.48 -13.14 -0.42
CA ARG A 191 31.17 -13.18 -1.07
C ARG A 191 30.03 -13.26 -0.05
N GLU A 192 30.21 -14.04 1.01
CA GLU A 192 29.24 -14.14 2.10
C GLU A 192 29.08 -12.82 2.85
N LEU A 193 30.17 -12.12 3.16
CA LEU A 193 30.11 -10.81 3.82
C LEU A 193 29.49 -9.73 2.92
N LEU A 194 29.79 -9.75 1.62
CA LEU A 194 29.12 -8.87 0.65
C LEU A 194 27.63 -9.17 0.53
N ALA A 195 27.24 -10.45 0.55
CA ALA A 195 25.85 -10.86 0.54
C ALA A 195 25.13 -10.46 1.83
N ALA A 196 25.76 -10.66 3.00
CA ALA A 196 25.23 -10.21 4.29
C ALA A 196 25.04 -8.69 4.31
N ARG A 197 26.02 -7.93 3.80
CA ARG A 197 25.91 -6.47 3.64
C ARG A 197 24.77 -6.08 2.71
N TRP A 198 24.64 -6.76 1.57
CA TRP A 198 23.57 -6.53 0.62
C TRP A 198 22.19 -6.85 1.22
N VAL A 199 22.05 -7.95 1.96
CA VAL A 199 20.80 -8.34 2.64
C VAL A 199 20.44 -7.33 3.75
N VAL A 200 21.40 -6.92 4.57
CA VAL A 200 21.19 -5.91 5.63
C VAL A 200 20.80 -4.57 5.01
N ASN A 201 21.42 -4.17 3.90
CA ASN A 201 20.95 -3.00 3.15
C ASN A 201 19.57 -3.25 2.55
N HIS A 202 19.32 -4.36 1.85
CA HIS A 202 18.09 -4.52 1.07
C HIS A 202 16.84 -4.72 1.95
N LEU A 203 16.93 -5.49 3.04
CA LEU A 203 15.84 -5.65 4.01
C LEU A 203 15.52 -4.37 4.79
N LEU A 204 16.47 -3.42 4.88
CA LEU A 204 16.30 -2.17 5.64
C LEU A 204 16.22 -0.90 4.75
N THR A 205 16.48 -1.01 3.44
CA THR A 205 16.41 0.08 2.43
C THR A 205 15.19 -0.05 1.52
N ALA A 206 14.49 -1.20 1.53
CA ALA A 206 13.33 -1.50 0.68
C ALA A 206 12.17 -0.48 0.77
N GLU A 207 12.11 0.37 1.79
CA GLU A 207 11.12 1.46 1.87
C GLU A 207 11.57 2.75 1.16
N LYS A 208 12.88 3.01 1.02
CA LYS A 208 13.41 4.29 0.49
C LYS A 208 13.44 4.36 -1.04
N GLU A 209 13.57 3.23 -1.73
CA GLU A 209 13.62 3.18 -3.21
C GLU A 209 12.24 3.21 -3.88
N ARG A 210 11.15 2.79 -3.20
CA ARG A 210 9.79 2.86 -3.74
C ARG A 210 9.28 4.30 -3.97
N GLN A 211 9.86 5.28 -3.29
CA GLN A 211 9.43 6.68 -3.40
C GLN A 211 10.14 7.47 -4.52
N ARG A 212 11.37 7.09 -4.93
CA ARG A 212 12.13 7.83 -5.96
C ARG A 212 11.60 7.64 -7.39
N LEU A 213 11.07 6.47 -7.72
CA LEU A 213 10.53 6.17 -9.07
C LEU A 213 9.20 6.88 -9.38
N SER A 214 8.70 7.72 -8.48
CA SER A 214 7.40 8.41 -8.61
C SER A 214 7.49 9.86 -9.08
N GLN A 215 8.69 10.45 -9.21
CA GLN A 215 8.85 11.88 -9.46
C GLN A 215 9.30 12.25 -10.88
N GLU A 216 9.56 11.30 -11.79
CA GLU A 216 10.19 11.61 -13.09
C GLU A 216 9.25 11.74 -14.30
N ASN A 217 7.92 11.62 -14.15
CA ASN A 217 7.00 11.80 -15.28
C ASN A 217 5.85 12.77 -14.95
N GLN A 218 6.02 14.05 -15.28
CA GLN A 218 4.92 14.93 -15.71
C GLN A 218 5.45 16.14 -16.51
N LEU A 219 5.12 16.17 -17.80
CA LEU A 219 5.23 17.31 -18.71
C LEU A 219 4.14 18.38 -18.42
N PRO A 220 4.33 19.65 -18.82
CA PRO A 220 3.45 20.76 -18.44
C PRO A 220 2.28 20.96 -19.43
N SER A 221 1.10 21.33 -18.93
CA SER A 221 -0.04 21.76 -19.75
C SER A 221 -0.35 23.26 -19.57
N LEU A 222 -0.65 23.88 -20.71
CA LEU A 222 -0.82 25.29 -21.02
C LEU A 222 -2.10 25.94 -20.45
N ASP A 223 -2.02 27.27 -20.28
CA ASP A 223 -3.10 28.24 -20.02
C ASP A 223 -4.21 28.23 -21.08
N ILE A 224 -5.44 28.65 -20.69
CA ILE A 224 -6.35 29.61 -21.39
C ILE A 224 -7.54 29.96 -20.45
N PHE A 225 -7.76 31.27 -20.24
CA PHE A 225 -8.86 31.98 -19.54
C PHE A 225 -10.12 32.17 -20.45
N PRO A 226 -11.19 32.98 -20.14
CA PRO A 226 -11.71 33.58 -18.88
C PRO A 226 -13.27 33.52 -18.67
N ASN A 227 -13.69 33.88 -17.45
CA ASN A 227 -14.91 34.61 -17.02
C ASN A 227 -16.31 34.24 -17.53
N GLN A 228 -17.16 33.78 -16.60
CA GLN A 228 -18.55 34.26 -16.49
C GLN A 228 -18.95 34.50 -15.03
N THR A 229 -19.42 35.73 -14.80
CA THR A 229 -20.02 36.31 -13.59
C THR A 229 -21.19 35.50 -13.05
N ILE A 230 -21.13 35.14 -11.76
CA ILE A 230 -22.22 34.47 -11.04
C ILE A 230 -23.11 35.54 -10.38
N ILE A 231 -24.35 35.63 -10.86
CA ILE A 231 -25.46 36.33 -10.22
C ILE A 231 -25.88 35.50 -8.98
N LYS A 232 -25.95 36.14 -7.81
CA LYS A 232 -26.47 35.55 -6.57
C LYS A 232 -27.97 35.26 -6.71
N SER A 233 -28.39 34.02 -6.44
CA SER A 233 -29.78 33.68 -6.12
C SER A 233 -29.83 32.87 -4.82
N ASP A 234 -30.77 33.26 -3.97
CA ASP A 234 -31.02 32.72 -2.62
C ASP A 234 -31.42 31.22 -2.62
N PRO A 235 -31.16 30.49 -1.51
CA PRO A 235 -31.31 29.06 -1.44
C PRO A 235 -32.79 28.66 -1.31
N ARG A 236 -33.29 27.92 -2.30
CA ARG A 236 -34.48 27.07 -2.12
C ARG A 236 -34.04 25.71 -1.59
N PRO A 237 -34.86 25.04 -0.75
CA PRO A 237 -34.52 23.74 -0.22
C PRO A 237 -34.35 22.74 -1.38
N PHE A 238 -33.19 22.10 -1.44
CA PHE A 238 -32.95 20.99 -2.35
C PHE A 238 -33.89 19.84 -2.00
N ILE A 239 -34.94 19.69 -2.79
CA ILE A 239 -35.65 18.43 -2.90
C ILE A 239 -34.66 17.48 -3.58
N ASN A 240 -34.08 16.55 -2.82
CA ASN A 240 -33.32 15.42 -3.34
C ASN A 240 -34.28 14.52 -4.12
N VAL A 241 -34.48 14.82 -5.40
CA VAL A 241 -34.99 13.84 -6.35
C VAL A 241 -33.79 12.96 -6.69
N PRO A 242 -33.83 11.63 -6.45
CA PRO A 242 -32.75 10.76 -6.91
C PRO A 242 -32.59 10.96 -8.42
N PRO A 243 -31.36 11.03 -8.95
CA PRO A 243 -31.17 11.17 -10.38
C PRO A 243 -31.90 10.02 -11.06
N ILE A 244 -32.72 10.33 -12.06
CA ILE A 244 -33.37 9.33 -12.91
C ILE A 244 -32.26 8.73 -13.79
N VAL A 245 -31.43 7.87 -13.20
CA VAL A 245 -30.36 7.15 -13.90
C VAL A 245 -30.98 5.93 -14.53
N SER A 246 -30.92 5.83 -15.85
CA SER A 246 -31.31 4.60 -16.56
C SER A 246 -30.18 3.58 -16.50
N SER A 247 -30.51 2.28 -16.56
CA SER A 247 -29.50 1.21 -16.64
C SER A 247 -28.60 1.37 -17.87
N GLN A 248 -29.16 1.90 -18.97
CA GLN A 248 -28.43 2.31 -20.17
C GLN A 248 -27.33 3.32 -19.88
N GLN A 249 -27.66 4.40 -19.16
CA GLN A 249 -26.71 5.45 -18.84
C GLN A 249 -25.59 4.91 -17.93
N LEU A 250 -25.95 4.12 -16.93
CA LEU A 250 -25.00 3.54 -15.99
C LEU A 250 -24.00 2.60 -16.69
N GLN A 251 -24.50 1.77 -17.62
CA GLN A 251 -23.67 0.89 -18.44
C GLN A 251 -22.73 1.66 -19.37
N SER A 252 -23.21 2.72 -20.04
CA SER A 252 -22.40 3.51 -20.95
C SER A 252 -21.30 4.30 -20.24
N GLU A 253 -21.58 4.82 -19.04
CA GLU A 253 -20.60 5.47 -18.17
C GLU A 253 -19.51 4.48 -17.73
N LEU A 254 -19.88 3.30 -17.22
CA LEU A 254 -18.91 2.28 -16.82
C LEU A 254 -18.09 1.74 -17.99
N LEU A 255 -18.70 1.53 -19.16
CA LEU A 255 -17.98 1.18 -20.38
C LEU A 255 -16.93 2.24 -20.71
N THR A 256 -17.30 3.53 -20.65
CA THR A 256 -16.39 4.64 -20.94
C THR A 256 -15.24 4.70 -19.94
N LEU A 257 -15.52 4.54 -18.64
CA LEU A 257 -14.51 4.50 -17.59
C LEU A 257 -13.55 3.31 -17.77
N GLY A 258 -14.09 2.11 -18.04
CA GLY A 258 -13.31 0.90 -18.33
C GLY A 258 -12.40 1.09 -19.54
N LEU A 259 -12.92 1.62 -20.65
CA LEU A 259 -12.14 1.92 -21.86
C LEU A 259 -11.03 2.92 -21.60
N ASN A 260 -11.26 3.93 -20.75
CA ASN A 260 -10.22 4.88 -20.37
C ASN A 260 -9.14 4.23 -19.51
N LYS A 261 -9.48 3.35 -18.58
CA LYS A 261 -8.50 2.62 -17.76
C LYS A 261 -7.69 1.60 -18.56
N LEU A 262 -8.28 0.98 -19.58
CA LEU A 262 -7.54 0.15 -20.54
C LEU A 262 -6.51 0.93 -21.36
N LYS A 263 -6.45 2.27 -21.26
CA LYS A 263 -5.37 3.09 -21.82
C LYS A 263 -4.08 3.08 -20.97
N PHE A 264 -4.16 2.72 -19.68
CA PHE A 264 -3.00 2.67 -18.79
C PHE A 264 -2.00 1.56 -19.18
N SER A 265 -0.84 1.52 -18.49
CA SER A 265 0.03 0.34 -18.58
C SER A 265 -0.71 -0.88 -18.03
N LEU A 266 -0.49 -2.03 -18.68
CA LEU A 266 -1.06 -3.32 -18.28
C LEU A 266 0.01 -4.28 -17.76
N ASP A 267 1.14 -3.73 -17.29
CA ASP A 267 2.18 -4.48 -16.59
C ASP A 267 1.64 -5.02 -15.27
N ASN A 268 1.94 -6.27 -14.96
CA ASN A 268 1.51 -6.86 -13.70
C ASN A 268 2.45 -6.42 -12.58
N LEU A 269 1.96 -5.56 -11.68
CA LEU A 269 2.69 -5.08 -10.50
C LEU A 269 2.37 -5.90 -9.25
N THR A 270 1.62 -6.98 -9.40
CA THR A 270 1.24 -7.87 -8.30
C THR A 270 2.30 -8.95 -8.12
N ASN A 271 2.32 -9.57 -6.95
CA ASN A 271 3.19 -10.73 -6.68
C ASN A 271 2.62 -12.05 -7.22
N THR A 272 1.50 -11.99 -7.96
CA THR A 272 0.82 -13.18 -8.49
C THR A 272 0.92 -13.19 -10.01
N PRO A 273 1.49 -14.23 -10.63
CA PRO A 273 1.59 -14.30 -12.08
C PRO A 273 0.18 -14.38 -12.71
N LEU A 274 -0.05 -13.62 -13.78
CA LEU A 274 -1.28 -13.67 -14.55
C LEU A 274 -1.01 -14.37 -15.88
N GLU A 275 -1.96 -15.17 -16.34
CA GLU A 275 -1.87 -15.94 -17.57
C GLU A 275 -1.66 -15.00 -18.76
N ILE A 276 -2.30 -13.83 -18.72
CA ILE A 276 -2.14 -12.78 -19.72
C ILE A 276 -0.74 -12.14 -19.76
N ASP A 277 0.13 -12.37 -18.77
CA ASP A 277 1.49 -11.80 -18.74
C ASP A 277 2.42 -12.39 -19.80
N ILE A 278 2.03 -13.52 -20.41
CA ILE A 278 2.75 -14.06 -21.57
C ILE A 278 2.58 -13.15 -22.80
N LEU A 279 1.47 -12.42 -22.88
CA LEU A 279 1.10 -11.63 -24.04
C LEU A 279 1.93 -10.35 -24.13
N ARG A 280 2.20 -9.92 -25.36
CA ARG A 280 2.64 -8.55 -25.62
C ARG A 280 1.54 -7.55 -25.26
N GLU A 281 1.92 -6.34 -24.86
CA GLU A 281 1.00 -5.37 -24.27
C GLU A 281 -0.18 -4.99 -25.21
N ASN A 282 0.08 -4.82 -26.51
CA ASN A 282 -0.98 -4.56 -27.48
C ASN A 282 -2.00 -5.71 -27.58
N LYS A 283 -1.54 -6.97 -27.53
CA LYS A 283 -2.42 -8.15 -27.52
C LYS A 283 -3.16 -8.32 -26.20
N LYS A 284 -2.51 -8.03 -25.07
CA LYS A 284 -3.17 -7.98 -23.76
C LYS A 284 -4.32 -6.96 -23.76
N ARG A 285 -4.09 -5.78 -24.33
CA ARG A 285 -5.08 -4.70 -24.44
C ARG A 285 -6.22 -5.04 -25.40
N GLU A 286 -5.90 -5.62 -26.55
CA GLU A 286 -6.89 -6.11 -27.52
C GLU A 286 -7.82 -7.14 -26.89
N LEU A 287 -7.27 -8.12 -26.17
CA LEU A 287 -8.05 -9.12 -25.44
C LEU A 287 -9.01 -8.48 -24.42
N LEU A 288 -8.52 -7.60 -23.56
CA LEU A 288 -9.34 -6.93 -22.55
C LEU A 288 -10.42 -6.03 -23.18
N TYR A 289 -10.11 -5.40 -24.31
CA TYR A 289 -11.07 -4.59 -25.06
C TYR A 289 -12.21 -5.44 -25.62
N ILE A 290 -11.90 -6.60 -26.22
CA ILE A 290 -12.91 -7.55 -26.74
C ILE A 290 -13.84 -7.98 -25.61
N ILE A 291 -13.28 -8.38 -24.46
CA ILE A 291 -14.07 -8.82 -23.30
C ILE A 291 -14.99 -7.70 -22.82
N LEU A 292 -14.46 -6.48 -22.65
CA LEU A 292 -15.24 -5.34 -22.16
C LEU A 292 -16.42 -5.00 -23.08
N GLN A 293 -16.17 -4.92 -24.38
CA GLN A 293 -17.22 -4.61 -25.37
C GLN A 293 -18.27 -5.72 -25.41
N GLN A 294 -17.84 -6.98 -25.46
CA GLN A 294 -18.77 -8.11 -25.53
C GLN A 294 -19.61 -8.24 -24.26
N PHE A 295 -19.02 -8.01 -23.08
CA PHE A 295 -19.74 -8.07 -21.81
C PHE A 295 -20.92 -7.09 -21.82
N PHE A 296 -20.68 -5.81 -22.15
CA PHE A 296 -21.76 -4.82 -22.20
C PHE A 296 -22.78 -5.15 -23.30
N LYS A 297 -22.35 -5.62 -24.47
CA LYS A 297 -23.27 -6.06 -25.53
C LYS A 297 -24.20 -7.19 -25.05
N GLN A 298 -23.67 -8.19 -24.36
CA GLN A 298 -24.49 -9.27 -23.78
C GLN A 298 -25.48 -8.75 -22.74
N LEU A 299 -25.10 -7.77 -21.91
CA LEU A 299 -26.03 -7.16 -20.96
C LEU A 299 -27.19 -6.44 -21.64
N GLU A 300 -26.95 -5.81 -22.79
CA GLU A 300 -28.02 -5.19 -23.57
C GLU A 300 -29.01 -6.24 -24.13
N GLU A 301 -28.48 -7.36 -24.64
CA GLU A 301 -29.28 -8.49 -25.13
C GLU A 301 -30.11 -9.09 -24.00
N VAL A 302 -29.48 -9.39 -22.86
CA VAL A 302 -30.14 -9.94 -21.66
C VAL A 302 -31.27 -9.00 -21.19
N ARG A 303 -31.01 -7.68 -21.12
CA ARG A 303 -32.01 -6.67 -20.73
C ARG A 303 -33.26 -6.71 -21.60
N ALA A 304 -33.15 -7.03 -22.90
CA ALA A 304 -34.30 -7.09 -23.79
C ALA A 304 -35.32 -8.17 -23.39
N PHE A 305 -34.92 -9.17 -22.59
CA PHE A 305 -35.76 -10.33 -22.24
C PHE A 305 -36.57 -10.20 -20.95
N ASN A 306 -36.55 -9.07 -20.22
CA ASN A 306 -37.27 -8.85 -18.95
C ASN A 306 -37.16 -10.03 -17.96
N PHE A 307 -36.18 -9.99 -17.05
CA PHE A 307 -35.92 -11.06 -16.08
C PHE A 307 -36.03 -10.58 -14.63
N ASP A 308 -36.27 -11.52 -13.72
CA ASP A 308 -36.22 -11.31 -12.27
C ASP A 308 -34.84 -11.69 -11.68
N LYS A 309 -34.54 -11.26 -10.45
CA LYS A 309 -33.29 -11.55 -9.72
C LYS A 309 -32.95 -13.04 -9.68
N ASN A 310 -33.94 -13.90 -9.47
CA ASN A 310 -33.74 -15.35 -9.41
C ASN A 310 -33.34 -15.94 -10.77
N GLN A 311 -33.90 -15.42 -11.85
CA GLN A 311 -33.54 -15.84 -13.21
C GLN A 311 -32.13 -15.39 -13.54
N LEU A 312 -31.75 -14.16 -13.16
CA LEU A 312 -30.39 -13.64 -13.33
C LEU A 312 -29.34 -14.48 -12.58
N PHE A 313 -29.65 -14.92 -11.35
CA PHE A 313 -28.76 -15.80 -10.58
C PHE A 313 -28.46 -17.11 -11.31
N ASN A 314 -29.44 -17.68 -12.01
CA ASN A 314 -29.25 -18.90 -12.79
C ASN A 314 -28.53 -18.65 -14.12
N LEU A 315 -28.62 -17.43 -14.67
CA LEU A 315 -27.99 -17.05 -15.94
C LEU A 315 -26.53 -16.61 -15.79
N GLN A 316 -26.07 -16.22 -14.60
CA GLN A 316 -24.73 -15.65 -14.42
C GLN A 316 -23.60 -16.53 -14.98
N SER A 317 -23.63 -17.84 -14.73
CA SER A 317 -22.60 -18.77 -15.22
C SER A 317 -22.64 -18.89 -16.75
N GLN A 318 -23.84 -18.86 -17.33
CA GLN A 318 -24.02 -18.90 -18.78
C GLN A 318 -23.47 -17.63 -19.44
N ILE A 319 -23.76 -16.46 -18.86
CA ILE A 319 -23.22 -15.17 -19.36
C ILE A 319 -21.69 -15.21 -19.43
N LEU A 320 -21.04 -15.72 -18.38
CA LEU A 320 -19.57 -15.82 -18.38
C LEU A 320 -19.04 -16.84 -19.39
N LEU A 321 -19.70 -17.99 -19.52
CA LEU A 321 -19.32 -19.02 -20.50
C LEU A 321 -19.44 -18.49 -21.93
N ASP A 322 -20.56 -17.83 -22.25
CA ASP A 322 -20.79 -17.22 -23.56
C ASP A 322 -19.76 -16.11 -23.84
N LEU A 323 -19.46 -15.28 -22.82
CA LEU A 323 -18.42 -14.24 -22.91
C LEU A 323 -17.05 -14.84 -23.21
N TRP A 324 -16.68 -15.90 -22.50
CA TRP A 324 -15.41 -16.60 -22.69
C TRP A 324 -15.31 -17.25 -24.07
N GLN A 325 -16.35 -17.98 -24.51
CA GLN A 325 -16.40 -18.62 -25.83
C GLN A 325 -16.29 -17.59 -26.96
N PHE A 326 -17.07 -16.50 -26.87
CA PHE A 326 -17.00 -15.41 -27.82
C PHE A 326 -15.59 -14.80 -27.87
N THR A 327 -15.01 -14.55 -26.69
CA THR A 327 -13.68 -13.92 -26.62
C THR A 327 -12.59 -14.79 -27.24
N ILE A 328 -12.59 -16.11 -27.00
CA ILE A 328 -11.66 -17.03 -27.68
C ILE A 328 -11.82 -16.93 -29.19
N THR A 329 -13.07 -16.98 -29.65
CA THR A 329 -13.43 -16.98 -31.07
C THR A 329 -12.95 -15.71 -31.76
N GLU A 330 -13.24 -14.54 -31.18
CA GLU A 330 -12.85 -13.24 -31.73
C GLU A 330 -11.34 -12.97 -31.61
N PHE A 331 -10.73 -13.25 -30.45
CA PHE A 331 -9.33 -12.91 -30.19
C PHE A 331 -8.33 -13.76 -30.99
N PHE A 332 -8.60 -15.06 -31.12
CA PHE A 332 -7.76 -15.95 -31.93
C PHE A 332 -8.17 -15.96 -33.40
N GLY A 333 -9.38 -15.50 -33.72
CA GLY A 333 -9.94 -15.41 -35.06
C GLY A 333 -10.50 -16.74 -35.57
N ASN A 334 -11.73 -16.72 -36.05
CA ASN A 334 -12.54 -17.91 -36.41
C ASN A 334 -11.88 -18.84 -37.44
N TYR A 335 -11.03 -18.29 -38.29
CA TYR A 335 -10.38 -19.01 -39.39
C TYR A 335 -8.89 -19.27 -39.14
N SER A 336 -8.40 -18.99 -37.93
CA SER A 336 -7.02 -19.29 -37.57
C SER A 336 -6.80 -20.80 -37.54
N ARG A 337 -5.69 -21.20 -38.17
CA ARG A 337 -5.28 -22.60 -38.29
C ARG A 337 -3.86 -22.76 -37.82
N ILE A 338 -3.61 -23.89 -37.19
CA ILE A 338 -2.29 -24.30 -36.70
C ILE A 338 -1.95 -25.68 -37.26
N ILE A 339 -0.67 -25.96 -37.41
CA ILE A 339 -0.18 -27.25 -37.88
C ILE A 339 0.34 -28.01 -36.66
N LEU A 340 -0.43 -28.99 -36.19
CA LEU A 340 -0.06 -29.90 -35.10
C LEU A 340 0.13 -31.28 -35.68
N ASP A 341 1.26 -31.94 -35.40
CA ASP A 341 1.57 -33.30 -35.88
C ASP A 341 1.34 -33.50 -37.39
N LYS A 342 1.66 -32.48 -38.19
CA LYS A 342 1.47 -32.42 -39.67
C LYS A 342 0.01 -32.38 -40.13
N GLN A 343 -0.94 -32.13 -39.23
CA GLN A 343 -2.35 -31.90 -39.55
C GLN A 343 -2.71 -30.43 -39.32
N GLU A 344 -3.51 -29.88 -40.22
CA GLU A 344 -4.03 -28.52 -40.08
C GLU A 344 -5.33 -28.55 -39.27
N ILE A 345 -5.33 -27.90 -38.09
CA ILE A 345 -6.43 -27.90 -37.14
C ILE A 345 -6.91 -26.47 -36.92
N SER A 346 -8.23 -26.28 -36.75
CA SER A 346 -8.80 -25.01 -36.32
C SER A 346 -8.38 -24.70 -34.88
N LEU A 347 -7.66 -23.60 -34.68
CA LEU A 347 -7.15 -23.17 -33.38
C LEU A 347 -8.30 -22.94 -32.39
N VAL A 348 -9.31 -22.17 -32.81
CA VAL A 348 -10.48 -21.85 -31.96
C VAL A 348 -11.19 -23.13 -31.51
N LYS A 349 -11.52 -24.03 -32.44
CA LYS A 349 -12.19 -25.29 -32.10
C LYS A 349 -11.37 -26.12 -31.11
N PHE A 350 -10.06 -26.21 -31.36
CA PHE A 350 -9.15 -26.94 -30.48
C PHE A 350 -9.09 -26.35 -29.07
N LEU A 351 -9.04 -25.02 -28.93
CA LEU A 351 -9.01 -24.35 -27.62
C LEU A 351 -10.33 -24.54 -26.86
N LEU A 352 -11.47 -24.48 -27.54
CA LEU A 352 -12.79 -24.69 -26.93
C LEU A 352 -12.99 -26.16 -26.48
N ASP A 353 -12.51 -27.12 -27.27
CA ASP A 353 -12.61 -28.56 -26.95
C ASP A 353 -11.71 -28.98 -25.77
N LYS A 354 -10.65 -28.20 -25.47
CA LYS A 354 -9.69 -28.47 -24.38
C LYS A 354 -10.05 -27.75 -23.08
N THR A 355 -11.34 -27.52 -22.87
CA THR A 355 -11.87 -27.00 -21.61
C THR A 355 -11.60 -27.97 -20.47
N THR A 356 -11.14 -27.44 -19.34
CA THR A 356 -10.81 -28.22 -18.13
C THR A 356 -11.62 -27.73 -16.94
N ASP A 357 -11.84 -28.59 -15.95
CA ASP A 357 -12.57 -28.22 -14.72
C ASP A 357 -11.96 -26.98 -14.03
N SER A 358 -10.64 -26.86 -14.07
CA SER A 358 -9.90 -25.68 -13.58
C SER A 358 -10.25 -24.37 -14.27
N GLN A 359 -10.64 -24.38 -15.55
CA GLN A 359 -11.10 -23.16 -16.24
C GLN A 359 -12.48 -22.72 -15.75
N THR A 360 -13.37 -23.69 -15.54
CA THR A 360 -14.69 -23.40 -14.97
C THR A 360 -14.57 -22.83 -13.55
N GLU A 361 -13.53 -23.21 -12.81
CA GLU A 361 -13.24 -22.63 -11.50
C GLU A 361 -12.78 -21.16 -11.57
N ILE A 362 -11.93 -20.80 -12.54
CA ILE A 362 -11.49 -19.40 -12.74
C ILE A 362 -12.66 -18.49 -13.12
N ILE A 363 -13.58 -19.03 -13.93
CA ILE A 363 -14.76 -18.32 -14.42
C ILE A 363 -15.82 -18.20 -13.32
N ASN A 364 -16.14 -19.28 -12.61
CA ASN A 364 -17.25 -19.30 -11.64
C ASN A 364 -16.91 -18.65 -10.29
N LYS A 365 -15.63 -18.40 -9.98
CA LYS A 365 -15.21 -17.76 -8.72
C LYS A 365 -14.97 -16.25 -8.83
N VAL A 366 -15.55 -15.55 -9.82
CA VAL A 366 -15.44 -14.08 -9.88
C VAL A 366 -16.26 -13.48 -8.74
N PRO A 367 -15.62 -12.83 -7.74
CA PRO A 367 -16.32 -12.27 -6.59
C PRO A 367 -17.21 -11.11 -7.00
N PHE A 368 -18.36 -10.99 -6.34
CA PHE A 368 -19.35 -9.92 -6.51
C PHE A 368 -19.96 -9.79 -7.92
N LEU A 369 -19.88 -10.83 -8.76
CA LEU A 369 -20.45 -10.80 -10.10
C LEU A 369 -21.97 -10.59 -10.08
N PHE A 370 -22.68 -11.28 -9.18
CA PHE A 370 -24.12 -11.19 -9.09
C PHE A 370 -24.58 -9.78 -8.70
N GLU A 371 -23.86 -9.16 -7.76
CA GLU A 371 -24.04 -7.78 -7.31
C GLU A 371 -23.79 -6.80 -8.45
N LEU A 372 -22.73 -7.01 -9.25
CA LEU A 372 -22.48 -6.20 -10.44
C LEU A 372 -23.60 -6.35 -11.47
N LEU A 373 -24.05 -7.58 -11.77
CA LEU A 373 -25.10 -7.82 -12.77
C LEU A 373 -26.44 -7.20 -12.33
N THR A 374 -26.83 -7.38 -11.07
CA THR A 374 -28.06 -6.78 -10.53
C THR A 374 -28.01 -5.25 -10.52
N TYR A 375 -26.87 -4.67 -10.15
CA TYR A 375 -26.63 -3.21 -10.25
C TYR A 375 -26.76 -2.70 -11.69
N LEU A 376 -26.09 -3.34 -12.65
CA LEU A 376 -26.07 -2.91 -14.06
C LEU A 376 -27.42 -3.09 -14.77
N LEU A 377 -28.18 -4.12 -14.41
CA LEU A 377 -29.38 -4.52 -15.14
C LEU A 377 -30.68 -4.06 -14.47
N LEU A 378 -30.75 -4.15 -13.14
CA LEU A 378 -31.96 -3.91 -12.34
C LEU A 378 -31.91 -2.60 -11.55
N LEU A 379 -30.82 -1.83 -11.64
CA LEU A 379 -30.61 -0.59 -10.89
C LEU A 379 -30.77 -0.76 -9.38
N THR A 380 -30.34 -1.91 -8.85
CA THR A 380 -30.32 -2.15 -7.41
C THR A 380 -29.10 -1.50 -6.78
N ASP A 381 -29.23 -1.08 -5.52
CA ASP A 381 -28.09 -0.67 -4.72
C ASP A 381 -27.00 -1.75 -4.71
N LEU A 382 -25.75 -1.31 -4.81
CA LEU A 382 -24.60 -2.21 -4.77
C LEU A 382 -24.27 -2.46 -3.30
N CYS A 383 -24.44 -3.70 -2.84
CA CYS A 383 -24.13 -4.07 -1.46
C CYS A 383 -22.74 -4.70 -1.37
N ILE A 384 -21.80 -4.02 -0.73
CA ILE A 384 -20.45 -4.53 -0.45
C ILE A 384 -20.16 -4.27 1.02
N ASP A 385 -19.66 -5.26 1.77
CA ASP A 385 -19.39 -5.11 3.22
C ASP A 385 -20.64 -4.74 4.05
N ASN A 386 -21.82 -5.27 3.71
CA ASN A 386 -23.09 -4.83 4.30
C ASN A 386 -23.37 -3.31 4.20
N VAL A 387 -22.57 -2.57 3.42
CA VAL A 387 -22.79 -1.17 3.08
C VAL A 387 -23.56 -1.14 1.76
N SER A 388 -24.74 -0.53 1.80
CA SER A 388 -25.56 -0.30 0.61
C SER A 388 -25.11 0.99 -0.05
N TYR A 389 -24.55 0.90 -1.26
CA TYR A 389 -24.20 2.05 -2.09
C TYR A 389 -25.37 2.33 -3.05
N PRO A 390 -26.08 3.46 -2.90
CA PRO A 390 -27.24 3.75 -3.73
C PRO A 390 -26.91 3.79 -5.21
N ALA A 391 -27.77 3.22 -6.05
CA ALA A 391 -27.56 3.18 -7.49
C ALA A 391 -27.41 4.60 -8.08
N GLY A 392 -26.42 4.78 -8.96
CA GLY A 392 -26.14 6.08 -9.61
C GLY A 392 -25.26 7.03 -8.79
N THR A 393 -24.77 6.63 -7.61
CA THR A 393 -23.77 7.40 -6.85
C THR A 393 -22.35 7.16 -7.38
N GLN A 394 -21.46 8.14 -7.17
CA GLN A 394 -20.05 8.02 -7.60
C GLN A 394 -19.35 6.85 -6.88
N GLU A 395 -19.68 6.61 -5.62
CA GLU A 395 -19.16 5.50 -4.82
C GLU A 395 -19.59 4.15 -5.40
N SER A 396 -20.89 3.98 -5.71
CA SER A 396 -21.40 2.75 -6.34
C SER A 396 -20.71 2.48 -7.68
N GLN A 397 -20.48 3.54 -8.47
CA GLN A 397 -19.81 3.45 -9.76
C GLN A 397 -18.34 3.04 -9.62
N SER A 398 -17.61 3.61 -8.65
CA SER A 398 -16.22 3.25 -8.39
C SER A 398 -16.07 1.79 -7.96
N GLN A 399 -17.00 1.29 -7.14
CA GLN A 399 -17.01 -0.10 -6.70
C GLN A 399 -17.38 -1.06 -7.83
N ALA A 400 -18.45 -0.76 -8.57
CA ALA A 400 -18.85 -1.53 -9.74
C ALA A 400 -17.74 -1.60 -10.79
N LEU A 401 -17.01 -0.49 -10.99
CA LEU A 401 -15.85 -0.44 -11.86
C LEU A 401 -14.74 -1.38 -11.38
N SER A 402 -14.45 -1.41 -10.07
CA SER A 402 -13.43 -2.32 -9.52
C SER A 402 -13.78 -3.80 -9.70
N ILE A 403 -15.06 -4.16 -9.54
CA ILE A 403 -15.55 -5.53 -9.80
C ILE A 403 -15.46 -5.85 -11.30
N LEU A 404 -15.84 -4.91 -12.17
CA LEU A 404 -15.73 -5.06 -13.62
C LEU A 404 -14.28 -5.28 -14.05
N GLU A 405 -13.33 -4.48 -13.56
CA GLU A 405 -11.91 -4.64 -13.87
C GLU A 405 -11.39 -6.03 -13.48
N ASN A 406 -11.78 -6.51 -12.30
CA ASN A 406 -11.43 -7.85 -11.86
C ASN A 406 -12.03 -8.93 -12.77
N LEU A 407 -13.31 -8.80 -13.14
CA LEU A 407 -13.98 -9.70 -14.08
C LEU A 407 -13.22 -9.77 -15.42
N LEU A 408 -12.83 -8.63 -15.99
CA LEU A 408 -12.10 -8.58 -17.25
C LEU A 408 -10.79 -9.38 -17.18
N ILE A 409 -10.04 -9.21 -16.09
CA ILE A 409 -8.76 -9.91 -15.89
C ILE A 409 -8.98 -11.42 -15.70
N HIS A 410 -10.01 -11.82 -14.94
CA HIS A 410 -10.36 -13.23 -14.76
C HIS A 410 -10.72 -13.91 -16.09
N ILE A 411 -11.57 -13.29 -16.90
CA ILE A 411 -11.94 -13.83 -18.21
C ILE A 411 -10.75 -13.86 -19.15
N ALA A 412 -9.93 -12.81 -19.17
CA ALA A 412 -8.72 -12.77 -19.99
C ALA A 412 -7.75 -13.89 -19.62
N ASN A 413 -7.59 -14.17 -18.33
CA ASN A 413 -6.77 -15.29 -17.85
C ASN A 413 -7.36 -16.64 -18.29
N ALA A 414 -8.67 -16.82 -18.16
CA ALA A 414 -9.36 -18.03 -18.61
C ALA A 414 -9.27 -18.25 -20.12
N VAL A 415 -9.24 -17.19 -20.94
CA VAL A 415 -9.07 -17.26 -22.41
C VAL A 415 -7.67 -17.75 -22.79
N ILE A 416 -6.65 -17.33 -22.04
CA ILE A 416 -5.25 -17.67 -22.34
C ILE A 416 -4.85 -19.04 -21.77
N GLN A 417 -5.53 -19.54 -20.74
CA GLN A 417 -5.17 -20.78 -20.09
C GLN A 417 -5.18 -22.03 -21.01
N PRO A 418 -6.20 -22.30 -21.87
CA PRO A 418 -6.14 -23.45 -22.78
C PRO A 418 -4.97 -23.38 -23.76
N LEU A 419 -4.59 -22.17 -24.18
CA LEU A 419 -3.43 -21.94 -25.04
C LEU A 419 -2.13 -22.26 -24.29
N LEU A 420 -1.97 -21.79 -23.05
CA LEU A 420 -0.80 -22.11 -22.22
C LEU A 420 -0.66 -23.59 -21.89
N ASN A 421 -1.78 -24.31 -21.78
CA ASN A 421 -1.75 -25.72 -21.42
C ASN A 421 -1.38 -26.61 -22.60
N ASN A 422 -1.80 -26.25 -23.82
CA ASN A 422 -1.73 -27.15 -24.97
C ASN A 422 -0.83 -26.64 -26.11
N LEU A 423 -0.67 -25.33 -26.27
CA LEU A 423 -0.04 -24.70 -27.43
C LEU A 423 1.03 -23.67 -27.07
N ALA A 424 1.53 -23.73 -25.84
CA ALA A 424 2.47 -22.73 -25.34
C ALA A 424 3.73 -22.63 -26.22
N ASP A 425 4.21 -23.76 -26.73
CA ASP A 425 5.45 -23.85 -27.50
C ASP A 425 5.30 -23.67 -29.02
N GLU A 426 4.08 -23.48 -29.52
CA GLU A 426 3.82 -23.32 -30.95
C GLU A 426 4.42 -22.01 -31.50
N GLU A 427 5.24 -22.12 -32.55
CA GLU A 427 6.03 -21.00 -33.07
C GLU A 427 5.14 -19.88 -33.66
N SER A 428 4.06 -20.26 -34.34
CA SER A 428 3.08 -19.30 -34.88
C SER A 428 2.38 -18.53 -33.77
N ILE A 429 2.19 -19.13 -32.59
CA ILE A 429 1.61 -18.47 -31.42
C ILE A 429 2.62 -17.52 -30.79
N LYS A 430 3.87 -17.96 -30.60
CA LYS A 430 4.95 -17.14 -30.03
C LYS A 430 5.12 -15.83 -30.78
N GLN A 431 5.21 -15.89 -32.10
CA GLN A 431 5.43 -14.72 -32.95
C GLN A 431 4.24 -13.75 -32.96
N ASN A 432 3.01 -14.28 -32.83
CA ASN A 432 1.78 -13.50 -32.96
C ASN A 432 1.19 -13.00 -31.63
N PHE A 433 1.57 -13.59 -30.50
CA PHE A 433 0.92 -13.28 -29.22
C PHE A 433 1.89 -12.93 -28.11
N TYR A 434 3.10 -13.48 -28.10
CA TYR A 434 3.95 -13.37 -26.91
C TYR A 434 4.84 -12.15 -26.92
N HIS A 435 5.22 -11.73 -25.72
CA HIS A 435 6.24 -10.72 -25.53
C HIS A 435 7.63 -11.29 -25.88
N TRP A 436 8.55 -10.43 -26.35
CA TRP A 436 9.86 -10.87 -26.86
C TRP A 436 10.72 -11.62 -25.82
N HIS A 437 10.52 -11.35 -24.53
CA HIS A 437 11.20 -12.05 -23.45
C HIS A 437 10.65 -13.48 -23.19
N MET A 438 9.49 -13.85 -23.76
CA MET A 438 8.85 -15.17 -23.61
C MET A 438 8.97 -16.03 -24.89
N ILE A 439 10.00 -15.82 -25.71
CA ILE A 439 10.17 -16.60 -26.96
C ILE A 439 10.80 -17.97 -26.68
N SER A 440 11.76 -18.03 -25.75
CA SER A 440 12.46 -19.29 -25.47
C SER A 440 11.55 -20.28 -24.73
N THR A 441 11.59 -21.55 -25.12
CA THR A 441 10.88 -22.63 -24.42
C THR A 441 11.20 -22.66 -22.93
N ARG A 442 12.44 -22.34 -22.52
CA ARG A 442 12.82 -22.29 -21.11
C ARG A 442 12.04 -21.23 -20.32
N GLU A 443 11.88 -20.02 -20.86
CA GLU A 443 11.15 -18.97 -20.16
C GLU A 443 9.65 -19.27 -20.11
N ILE A 444 9.09 -19.87 -21.16
CA ILE A 444 7.70 -20.33 -21.19
C ILE A 444 7.47 -21.40 -20.12
N GLU A 445 8.34 -22.40 -20.03
CA GLU A 445 8.24 -23.45 -19.01
C GLU A 445 8.39 -22.89 -17.60
N LYS A 446 9.31 -21.94 -17.39
CA LYS A 446 9.45 -21.25 -16.11
C LYS A 446 8.17 -20.48 -15.75
N PHE A 447 7.56 -19.80 -16.71
CA PHE A 447 6.29 -19.10 -16.54
C PHE A 447 5.13 -20.04 -16.20
N ARG A 448 4.99 -21.16 -16.94
CA ARG A 448 3.98 -22.21 -16.66
C ARG A 448 4.17 -22.84 -15.28
N ASN A 449 5.43 -23.05 -14.87
CA ASN A 449 5.74 -23.53 -13.51
C ASN A 449 5.33 -22.51 -12.45
N ASN A 450 5.58 -21.22 -12.66
CA ASN A 450 5.13 -20.16 -11.74
C ASN A 450 3.59 -20.11 -11.65
N LEU A 451 2.87 -20.27 -12.76
CA LEU A 451 1.41 -20.37 -12.76
C LEU A 451 0.92 -21.61 -12.01
N SER A 452 1.57 -22.76 -12.20
CA SER A 452 1.26 -24.00 -11.47
C SER A 452 1.43 -23.81 -9.96
N TRP A 453 2.51 -23.15 -9.54
CA TRP A 453 2.72 -22.75 -8.15
C TRP A 453 1.64 -21.80 -7.63
N LYS A 454 1.21 -20.82 -8.44
CA LYS A 454 0.09 -19.93 -8.09
C LYS A 454 -1.17 -20.74 -7.78
N TYR A 455 -1.57 -21.68 -8.63
CA TYR A 455 -2.80 -22.45 -8.41
C TYR A 455 -2.70 -23.33 -7.15
N GLN A 456 -1.56 -24.00 -6.95
CA GLN A 456 -1.34 -24.82 -5.76
C GLN A 456 -1.36 -23.96 -4.48
N LEU A 457 -0.67 -22.82 -4.49
CA LEU A 457 -0.64 -21.91 -3.36
C LEU A 457 -2.04 -21.36 -3.08
N HIS A 458 -2.79 -21.01 -4.12
CA HIS A 458 -4.17 -20.53 -3.97
C HIS A 458 -5.08 -21.59 -3.35
N GLN A 459 -5.13 -22.78 -3.95
CA GLN A 459 -5.99 -23.88 -3.55
C GLN A 459 -5.76 -24.32 -2.09
N TYR A 460 -4.51 -24.31 -1.62
CA TYR A 460 -4.18 -24.85 -0.31
C TYR A 460 -3.97 -23.80 0.78
N ILE A 461 -3.53 -22.58 0.43
CA ILE A 461 -3.07 -21.60 1.42
C ILE A 461 -3.78 -20.25 1.24
N THR A 462 -3.63 -19.60 0.09
CA THR A 462 -4.10 -18.21 -0.07
C THR A 462 -5.61 -18.09 0.03
N GLU A 463 -6.36 -19.03 -0.57
CA GLU A 463 -7.83 -19.00 -0.50
C GLU A 463 -8.30 -19.16 0.95
N ALA A 464 -7.77 -20.15 1.68
CA ALA A 464 -8.05 -20.37 3.08
C ALA A 464 -7.73 -19.14 3.96
N GLN A 465 -6.57 -18.51 3.72
CA GLN A 465 -6.17 -17.29 4.41
C GLN A 465 -7.14 -16.13 4.13
N THR A 466 -7.50 -15.90 2.87
CA THR A 466 -8.42 -14.81 2.50
C THR A 466 -9.84 -15.04 3.04
N ILE A 467 -10.29 -16.31 3.11
CA ILE A 467 -11.56 -16.69 3.75
C ILE A 467 -11.50 -16.41 5.26
N PHE A 468 -10.43 -16.84 5.93
CA PHE A 468 -10.23 -16.61 7.37
C PHE A 468 -10.17 -15.12 7.73
N GLU A 469 -9.48 -14.32 6.91
CA GLU A 469 -9.39 -12.87 7.07
C GLU A 469 -10.63 -12.11 6.55
N SER A 470 -11.66 -12.82 6.05
CA SER A 470 -12.90 -12.24 5.51
C SER A 470 -12.65 -11.18 4.43
N ARG A 471 -11.72 -11.46 3.52
CA ARG A 471 -11.33 -10.55 2.44
C ARG A 471 -11.43 -11.20 1.07
N TYR A 472 -11.72 -10.36 0.09
CA TYR A 472 -11.61 -10.64 -1.34
C TYR A 472 -10.51 -9.77 -1.93
N GLU A 473 -9.62 -10.38 -2.70
CA GLU A 473 -8.59 -9.65 -3.44
C GLU A 473 -9.08 -9.43 -4.87
N LEU A 474 -9.19 -8.16 -5.29
CA LEU A 474 -9.59 -7.80 -6.65
C LEU A 474 -8.40 -7.22 -7.42
N PHE A 475 -8.29 -7.59 -8.70
CA PHE A 475 -7.37 -6.93 -9.62
C PHE A 475 -8.00 -5.67 -10.21
N ILE A 476 -7.22 -4.59 -10.25
CA ILE A 476 -7.61 -3.31 -10.84
C ILE A 476 -6.54 -2.77 -11.80
N PHE A 477 -6.96 -1.97 -12.77
CA PHE A 477 -6.09 -1.19 -13.64
C PHE A 477 -5.72 0.14 -12.96
N ALA A 478 -4.52 0.18 -12.38
CA ALA A 478 -3.94 1.40 -11.88
C ALA A 478 -3.12 2.10 -12.99
N PRO A 479 -2.83 3.41 -12.87
CA PRO A 479 -2.09 4.15 -13.90
C PRO A 479 -0.73 3.55 -14.27
N ARG A 480 -0.08 2.84 -13.33
CA ARG A 480 1.23 2.21 -13.53
C ARG A 480 1.18 0.76 -14.00
N GLY A 481 0.02 0.11 -13.95
CA GLY A 481 -0.09 -1.33 -14.16
C GLY A 481 -1.28 -1.96 -13.44
N ILE A 482 -1.41 -3.27 -13.60
CA ILE A 482 -2.37 -4.09 -12.86
C ILE A 482 -1.90 -4.19 -11.40
N SER A 483 -2.80 -3.87 -10.47
CA SER A 483 -2.55 -3.94 -9.02
C SER A 483 -3.69 -4.66 -8.32
N LYS A 484 -3.54 -4.94 -7.02
CA LYS A 484 -4.57 -5.56 -6.19
C LYS A 484 -5.13 -4.59 -5.17
N ILE A 485 -6.43 -4.66 -4.94
CA ILE A 485 -7.11 -4.08 -3.78
C ILE A 485 -7.75 -5.19 -2.96
N SER A 486 -8.00 -4.91 -1.68
CA SER A 486 -8.68 -5.83 -0.78
C SER A 486 -10.03 -5.24 -0.40
N ILE A 487 -11.08 -6.04 -0.55
CA ILE A 487 -12.44 -5.70 -0.11
C ILE A 487 -12.81 -6.67 1.01
N TYR A 488 -13.23 -6.14 2.16
CA TYR A 488 -13.75 -6.98 3.23
C TYR A 488 -15.20 -7.39 2.90
N ALA A 489 -15.52 -8.66 3.13
CA ALA A 489 -16.90 -9.14 3.12
C ALA A 489 -17.00 -10.41 3.98
N PRO A 490 -18.11 -10.63 4.70
CA PRO A 490 -18.27 -11.82 5.54
C PRO A 490 -18.21 -13.13 4.72
N ARG A 491 -17.28 -14.03 5.06
CA ARG A 491 -17.10 -15.34 4.38
C ARG A 491 -17.32 -16.54 5.31
N ASN A 492 -18.20 -16.39 6.30
CA ASN A 492 -18.45 -17.41 7.33
C ASN A 492 -18.94 -18.76 6.77
N GLN A 493 -19.79 -18.72 5.73
CA GLN A 493 -20.30 -19.94 5.10
C GLN A 493 -19.19 -20.71 4.38
N GLU A 494 -18.31 -19.99 3.67
CA GLU A 494 -17.14 -20.58 3.00
C GLU A 494 -16.14 -21.13 4.01
N LEU A 495 -15.89 -20.41 5.11
CA LEU A 495 -15.03 -20.85 6.21
C LEU A 495 -15.52 -22.17 6.81
N ALA A 496 -16.82 -22.31 7.00
CA ALA A 496 -17.44 -23.54 7.53
C ALA A 496 -17.37 -24.73 6.56
N GLN A 497 -17.22 -24.47 5.26
CA GLN A 497 -17.10 -25.50 4.22
C GLN A 497 -15.64 -25.93 3.97
N LEU A 498 -14.66 -25.21 4.53
CA LEU A 498 -13.25 -25.58 4.38
C LEU A 498 -12.98 -26.95 5.01
N SER A 499 -12.22 -27.77 4.29
CA SER A 499 -11.81 -29.10 4.72
C SER A 499 -10.38 -29.40 4.29
N GLY A 500 -9.76 -30.43 4.87
CA GLY A 500 -8.40 -30.87 4.51
C GLY A 500 -7.32 -29.81 4.80
N ILE A 501 -6.43 -29.59 3.85
CA ILE A 501 -5.28 -28.67 3.98
C ILE A 501 -5.74 -27.22 4.23
N PRO A 502 -6.71 -26.64 3.47
CA PRO A 502 -7.25 -25.31 3.75
C PRO A 502 -7.70 -25.10 5.20
N LEU A 503 -8.43 -26.06 5.77
CA LEU A 503 -8.84 -26.01 7.19
C LEU A 503 -7.63 -26.06 8.14
N GLY A 504 -6.63 -26.88 7.82
CA GLY A 504 -5.38 -26.90 8.58
C GLY A 504 -4.66 -25.55 8.59
N VAL A 505 -4.67 -24.83 7.47
CA VAL A 505 -4.09 -23.48 7.38
C VAL A 505 -4.82 -22.49 8.28
N THR A 506 -6.16 -22.49 8.30
CA THR A 506 -6.93 -21.59 9.18
C THR A 506 -6.70 -21.92 10.66
N LEU A 507 -6.62 -23.21 11.03
CA LEU A 507 -6.28 -23.64 12.38
C LEU A 507 -4.87 -23.22 12.81
N ILE A 508 -3.89 -23.27 11.90
CA ILE A 508 -2.52 -22.78 12.17
C ILE A 508 -2.52 -21.27 12.39
N LEU A 509 -3.27 -20.51 11.59
CA LEU A 509 -3.41 -19.07 11.75
C LEU A 509 -4.07 -18.73 13.10
N GLU A 510 -5.16 -19.42 13.46
CA GLU A 510 -5.84 -19.27 14.75
C GLU A 510 -4.91 -19.63 15.92
N PHE A 511 -4.18 -20.74 15.82
CA PHE A 511 -3.21 -21.18 16.82
C PHE A 511 -2.08 -20.19 17.00
N ARG A 512 -1.53 -19.66 15.89
CA ARG A 512 -0.51 -18.62 15.90
C ARG A 512 -1.02 -17.39 16.65
N ASP A 513 -2.24 -16.96 16.36
CA ASP A 513 -2.82 -15.76 16.96
C ASP A 513 -3.15 -15.97 18.45
N ALA A 514 -3.56 -17.20 18.83
CA ALA A 514 -3.77 -17.60 20.22
C ALA A 514 -2.47 -17.70 21.06
N ILE A 515 -1.36 -18.05 20.40
CA ILE A 515 -0.05 -18.27 21.07
C ILE A 515 0.83 -17.03 21.05
N SER A 516 0.70 -16.17 20.05
CA SER A 516 1.45 -14.91 19.94
C SER A 516 1.60 -14.15 21.27
N PRO A 517 0.52 -13.90 22.05
CA PRO A 517 0.65 -13.23 23.35
C PRO A 517 1.40 -14.04 24.42
N ARG A 518 1.31 -15.38 24.38
CA ARG A 518 1.98 -16.27 25.36
C ARG A 518 3.46 -16.45 25.07
N ILE A 519 3.86 -16.50 23.80
CA ILE A 519 5.28 -16.53 23.42
C ILE A 519 5.95 -15.19 23.73
N GLN A 520 5.29 -14.06 23.45
CA GLN A 520 5.82 -12.74 23.81
C GLN A 520 6.08 -12.61 25.31
N SER A 521 5.20 -13.16 26.17
CA SER A 521 5.41 -13.12 27.62
C SER A 521 6.57 -14.01 28.08
N LEU A 522 6.76 -15.19 27.50
CA LEU A 522 7.90 -16.08 27.78
C LEU A 522 9.24 -15.47 27.35
N VAL A 523 9.30 -14.86 26.16
CA VAL A 523 10.51 -14.19 25.66
C VAL A 523 10.83 -12.96 26.52
N GLY A 524 9.82 -12.20 26.94
CA GLY A 524 9.99 -11.09 27.89
C GLY A 524 10.54 -11.56 29.24
N PHE A 525 10.03 -12.67 29.78
CA PHE A 525 10.51 -13.26 31.03
C PHE A 525 11.97 -13.74 30.94
N LEU A 526 12.32 -14.49 29.89
CA LEU A 526 13.70 -14.95 29.66
C LEU A 526 14.66 -13.78 29.43
N GLY A 527 14.24 -12.76 28.68
CA GLY A 527 15.02 -11.53 28.48
C GLY A 527 15.30 -10.81 29.79
N THR A 528 14.29 -10.70 30.66
CA THR A 528 14.44 -10.09 31.99
C THR A 528 15.37 -10.92 32.88
N GLY A 529 15.27 -12.25 32.84
CA GLY A 529 16.16 -13.16 33.57
C GLY A 529 17.62 -13.03 33.12
N ILE A 530 17.87 -12.98 31.80
CA ILE A 530 19.22 -12.82 31.23
C ILE A 530 19.81 -11.45 31.62
N VAL A 531 19.02 -10.37 31.53
CA VAL A 531 19.46 -9.02 31.95
C VAL A 531 19.78 -9.00 33.44
N PHE A 532 18.97 -9.64 34.29
CA PHE A 532 19.23 -9.74 35.71
C PHE A 532 20.54 -10.48 36.01
N VAL A 533 20.79 -11.62 35.36
CA VAL A 533 22.04 -12.38 35.54
C VAL A 533 23.25 -11.56 35.11
N LEU A 534 23.19 -10.89 33.95
CA LEU A 534 24.29 -10.07 33.45
C LEU A 534 24.57 -8.85 34.33
N THR A 535 23.53 -8.15 34.78
CA THR A 535 23.68 -6.90 35.56
C THR A 535 23.95 -7.14 37.03
N GLN A 536 23.21 -8.05 37.67
CA GLN A 536 23.25 -8.25 39.12
C GLN A 536 24.26 -9.31 39.54
N VAL A 537 24.38 -10.41 38.79
CA VAL A 537 25.30 -11.50 39.17
C VAL A 537 26.70 -11.21 38.65
N ILE A 538 26.82 -11.01 37.33
CA ILE A 538 28.12 -10.80 36.68
C ILE A 538 28.63 -9.37 36.96
N GLY A 539 27.78 -8.36 36.83
CA GLY A 539 28.14 -6.96 37.10
C GLY A 539 28.60 -6.70 38.53
N ARG A 540 27.91 -7.26 39.54
CA ARG A 540 28.37 -7.13 40.95
C ARG A 540 29.61 -7.98 41.22
N GLY A 541 29.73 -9.15 40.61
CA GLY A 541 30.92 -9.99 40.72
C GLY A 541 32.19 -9.26 40.25
N LEU A 542 32.15 -8.67 39.06
CA LEU A 542 33.25 -7.86 38.51
C LEU A 542 33.52 -6.60 39.34
N GLY A 543 32.47 -5.94 39.84
CA GLY A 543 32.60 -4.77 40.71
C GLY A 543 33.31 -5.06 42.04
N LEU A 544 33.06 -6.22 42.64
CA LEU A 544 33.75 -6.67 43.86
C LEU A 544 35.23 -7.00 43.60
N VAL A 545 35.53 -7.67 42.48
CA VAL A 545 36.92 -7.97 42.08
C VAL A 545 37.68 -6.66 41.79
N GLY A 546 37.07 -5.72 41.06
CA GLY A 546 37.67 -4.42 40.79
C GLY A 546 37.95 -3.62 42.06
N ARG A 547 37.04 -3.63 43.04
CA ARG A 547 37.27 -3.01 44.36
C ARG A 547 38.38 -3.70 45.15
N GLY A 548 38.47 -5.03 45.10
CA GLY A 548 39.56 -5.78 45.74
C GLY A 548 40.93 -5.43 45.16
N ILE A 549 41.02 -5.29 43.83
CA ILE A 549 42.26 -4.89 43.14
C ILE A 549 42.64 -3.45 43.49
N LEU A 550 41.68 -2.52 43.48
CA LEU A 550 41.92 -1.12 43.86
C LEU A 550 42.39 -0.97 45.32
N GLN A 551 41.83 -1.76 46.25
CA GLN A 551 42.27 -1.79 47.64
C GLN A 551 43.66 -2.43 47.79
N GLY A 552 44.00 -3.42 46.98
CA GLY A 552 45.35 -4.01 46.94
C GLY A 552 46.41 -3.02 46.47
N ILE A 553 46.13 -2.25 45.41
CA ILE A 553 47.10 -1.29 44.84
C ILE A 553 47.29 -0.06 45.73
N GLY A 554 46.22 0.40 46.41
CA GLY A 554 46.29 1.54 47.34
C GLY A 554 47.18 1.31 48.57
N SER A 555 47.45 0.05 48.93
CA SER A 555 48.31 -0.29 50.07
C SER A 555 49.82 -0.25 49.77
N VAL A 556 50.22 -0.15 48.49
CA VAL A 556 51.63 -0.22 48.08
C VAL A 556 52.27 1.17 47.90
N SER A 557 51.51 2.27 47.89
CA SER A 557 52.06 3.60 47.56
C SER A 557 52.38 4.52 48.77
N LEU A 558 52.39 4.01 50.01
CA LEU A 558 52.60 4.83 51.21
C LEU A 558 54.01 4.77 51.83
N THR A 559 55.01 4.17 51.15
CA THR A 559 56.36 3.99 51.75
C THR A 559 57.51 4.80 51.11
N GLU A 560 57.28 5.67 50.12
CA GLU A 560 58.38 6.36 49.40
C GLU A 560 58.29 7.90 49.31
N LYS A 561 57.68 8.57 50.29
CA LYS A 561 57.76 10.04 50.41
C LYS A 561 58.18 10.50 51.80
N GLY A 562 59.32 10.00 52.26
CA GLY A 562 60.05 10.53 53.40
C GLY A 562 61.53 10.36 53.18
N GLN A 563 62.19 11.40 52.66
CA GLN A 563 63.62 11.75 52.79
C GLN A 563 64.18 12.33 51.47
N ARG A 564 64.28 13.66 51.40
CA ARG A 564 65.45 14.44 50.93
C ARG A 564 65.06 15.89 50.64
N LYS A 565 65.22 16.77 51.65
CA LYS A 565 66.00 18.02 51.54
C LYS A 565 66.19 18.64 52.93
N ASN A 566 67.46 18.91 53.22
CA ASN A 566 68.08 19.27 54.49
C ASN A 566 67.72 20.68 55.00
N LYS A 567 67.51 20.83 56.30
CA LYS A 567 68.45 21.51 57.22
C LYS A 567 68.05 21.29 58.67
#